data_AF-A0A0B6Z0B6-F1
#
_entry.id   AF-A0A0B6Z0B6-F1
#
_cell.length_a   1.000
_cell.length_b   1.000
_cell.length_c   1.000
_cell.angle_alpha   90.00
_cell.angle_beta   90.00
_cell.angle_gamma   90.00
#
_symmetry.space_group_name_H-M   'P 1'
#
loop_
_entity.id
_entity.type
_entity.pdbx_description
1 polymer ?
#
loop_
_entity_poly.entity_id
_entity_poly.type
_entity_poly.pdbx_seq_one_letter_code
_entity_poly.pdbx_strand_id
1 'polypeptide(L)'
;SAFVSKLALYKHNLNRILFDRFPNLSSMETTDDHILIYSQHLEAPREDFTNSFKDLLNMTIPDWILEPSSNLQTTELYLPEKLIKLSTN
;
A
#
# COMPACT_ATOMS: atom_id res chain seq x y z
N SER A 1 5.14 -1.44 -5.13
CA SER A 1 3.81 -0.98 -4.65
C SER A 1 3.33 0.20 -5.45
N ALA A 2 2.03 0.23 -5.78
CA ALA A 2 1.40 1.31 -6.54
C ALA A 2 1.56 2.70 -5.88
N PHE A 3 1.56 2.78 -4.54
CA PHE A 3 1.73 4.04 -3.82
C PHE A 3 3.15 4.63 -4.00
N VAL A 4 4.19 3.82 -3.79
CA VAL A 4 5.59 4.23 -3.99
C VAL A 4 5.85 4.65 -5.45
N SER A 5 5.33 3.89 -6.41
CA SER A 5 5.41 4.23 -7.84
C SER A 5 4.68 5.54 -8.16
N LYS A 6 3.55 5.81 -7.51
CA LYS A 6 2.77 7.05 -7.68
C LYS A 6 3.51 8.27 -7.13
N LEU A 7 4.23 8.15 -6.01
CA LEU A 7 5.09 9.23 -5.50
C LEU A 7 6.28 9.52 -6.43
N ALA A 8 6.90 8.47 -6.99
CA ALA A 8 7.96 8.64 -8.00
C ALA A 8 7.45 9.35 -9.27
N LEU A 9 6.24 9.00 -9.74
CA LEU A 9 5.59 9.67 -10.86
C LEU A 9 5.32 11.15 -10.56
N TYR A 10 4.84 11.48 -9.37
CA TYR A 10 4.60 12.87 -8.97
C TYR A 10 5.87 13.70 -8.98
N LYS A 11 6.96 13.15 -8.45
CA LYS A 11 8.27 13.79 -8.49
C LYS A 11 8.71 14.07 -9.93
N HIS A 12 8.58 13.08 -10.82
CA HIS A 12 8.89 13.24 -12.25
C HIS A 12 8.03 14.32 -12.91
N ASN A 13 6.72 14.37 -12.60
CA ASN A 13 5.81 15.34 -13.17
C ASN A 13 6.10 16.76 -12.69
N LEU A 14 6.39 16.95 -11.40
CA LEU A 14 6.79 18.25 -10.86
C LEU A 14 8.05 18.78 -11.54
N ASN A 15 9.07 17.93 -11.72
CA ASN A 15 10.30 18.30 -12.42
C ASN A 15 10.08 18.67 -13.89
N ARG A 16 8.92 18.34 -14.47
CA ARG A 16 8.50 18.70 -15.83
C ARG A 16 7.45 19.82 -15.86
N ILE A 17 7.17 20.43 -14.71
CA ILE A 17 6.18 21.51 -14.57
C ILE A 17 4.78 21.00 -14.99
N LEU A 18 4.49 19.72 -14.70
CA LEU A 18 3.20 19.09 -14.97
C LEU A 18 2.40 19.00 -13.66
N PHE A 19 1.40 19.88 -13.53
CA PHE A 19 0.65 20.09 -12.30
C PHE A 19 -0.74 19.42 -12.28
N ASP A 20 -1.05 18.52 -13.20
CA ASP A 20 -2.37 17.86 -13.30
C ASP A 20 -2.87 17.24 -11.98
N ARG A 21 -1.93 16.86 -11.11
CA ARG A 21 -2.19 16.23 -9.80
C ARG A 21 -2.00 17.18 -8.62
N PHE A 22 -1.70 18.44 -8.90
CA PHE A 22 -1.40 19.49 -7.95
C PHE A 22 -2.09 20.82 -8.34
N PRO A 23 -3.44 20.88 -8.29
CA PRO A 23 -4.19 22.07 -8.74
C PRO A 23 -3.82 23.35 -7.96
N ASN A 24 -3.43 23.20 -6.70
CA ASN A 24 -2.98 24.33 -5.88
C ASN A 24 -1.64 24.90 -6.39
N LEU A 25 -0.71 24.02 -6.77
CA LEU A 25 0.57 24.43 -7.36
C LEU A 25 0.37 25.10 -8.72
N SER A 26 -0.55 24.61 -9.56
CA SER A 26 -0.85 25.27 -10.84
C SER A 26 -1.47 26.67 -10.70
N SER A 27 -2.07 26.97 -9.55
CA SER A 27 -2.71 28.27 -9.28
C SER A 27 -1.78 29.29 -8.63
N MET A 28 -0.59 28.86 -8.19
CA MET A 28 0.38 29.71 -7.50
C MET A 28 1.51 30.13 -8.44
N GLU A 29 2.04 31.34 -8.25
CA GLU A 29 3.32 31.71 -8.86
C GLU A 29 4.43 30.84 -8.26
N THR A 30 4.75 29.77 -8.97
CA THR A 30 5.78 28.81 -8.58
C THR A 30 7.06 29.10 -9.34
N THR A 31 8.17 29.25 -8.60
CA THR A 31 9.50 29.33 -9.18
C THR A 31 10.09 27.93 -9.31
N ASP A 32 11.15 27.79 -10.11
CA ASP A 32 11.88 26.53 -10.24
C ASP A 32 12.42 26.04 -8.87
N ASP A 33 12.81 26.96 -7.99
CA ASP A 33 13.24 26.64 -6.62
C ASP A 33 12.11 26.03 -5.79
N HIS A 34 10.89 26.57 -5.88
CA HIS A 34 9.73 25.99 -5.21
C HIS A 34 9.47 24.57 -5.73
N ILE A 35 9.53 24.36 -7.05
CA ILE A 35 9.33 23.04 -7.66
C ILE A 35 10.37 22.04 -7.15
N LEU A 36 11.64 22.45 -7.05
CA LEU A 36 12.72 21.62 -6.53
C LEU A 36 12.46 21.22 -5.07
N ILE A 37 12.05 22.17 -4.23
CA ILE A 37 11.73 21.94 -2.81
C ILE A 37 10.56 20.95 -2.69
N TYR A 38 9.46 21.16 -3.41
CA TYR A 38 8.32 20.24 -3.40
C TYR A 38 8.70 18.83 -3.90
N SER A 39 9.51 18.76 -4.96
CA SER A 39 10.03 17.52 -5.52
C SER A 39 10.90 16.75 -4.51
N GLN A 40 11.71 17.46 -3.72
CA GLN A 40 12.49 16.88 -2.62
C GLN A 40 11.61 16.44 -1.45
N HIS A 41 10.57 17.20 -1.10
CA HIS A 41 9.66 16.82 -0.02
C HIS A 41 8.90 15.53 -0.29
N LEU A 42 8.72 15.12 -1.56
CA LEU A 42 8.14 13.82 -1.89
C LEU A 42 9.03 12.63 -1.51
N GLU A 43 10.31 12.84 -1.23
CA GLU A 43 11.24 11.79 -0.82
C GLU A 43 10.97 11.30 0.61
N ALA A 44 10.78 12.21 1.56
CA ALA A 44 10.51 11.86 2.95
C ALA A 44 9.31 10.91 3.13
N PRO A 45 8.09 11.20 2.61
CA PRO A 45 6.96 10.28 2.73
C PRO A 45 7.14 9.01 1.90
N ARG A 46 7.94 9.04 0.83
CA ARG A 46 8.27 7.84 0.05
C ARG A 46 9.15 6.90 0.86
N GLU A 47 10.17 7.44 1.52
CA GLU A 47 11.09 6.69 2.37
C GLU A 47 10.37 6.17 3.61
N ASP A 48 9.62 7.04 4.32
CA ASP A 48 8.81 6.65 5.47
C ASP A 48 7.86 5.51 5.12
N PHE A 49 7.10 5.62 4.03
CA PHE A 49 6.19 4.56 3.61
C PHE A 49 6.94 3.27 3.25
N THR A 50 8.06 3.39 2.53
CA THR A 50 8.85 2.21 2.14
C THR A 50 9.42 1.50 3.37
N ASN A 51 9.83 2.24 4.39
CA ASN A 51 10.37 1.71 5.64
C ASN A 51 9.28 1.14 6.54
N SER A 52 8.20 1.90 6.80
CA SER A 52 7.10 1.47 7.67
C SER A 52 6.35 0.25 7.13
N PHE A 53 6.30 0.08 5.82
CA PHE A 53 5.60 -1.04 5.18
C PHE A 53 6.53 -2.03 4.50
N LYS A 54 7.84 -2.00 4.79
CA LYS A 54 8.85 -2.83 4.10
C LYS A 54 8.46 -4.30 4.06
N ASP A 55 8.01 -4.85 5.18
CA ASP A 55 7.65 -6.26 5.27
C ASP A 55 6.40 -6.57 4.44
N LEU A 56 5.38 -5.72 4.52
CA LEU A 56 4.17 -5.84 3.71
C LEU A 56 4.45 -5.69 2.20
N LEU A 57 5.37 -4.79 1.85
CA LEU A 57 5.79 -4.53 0.47
C LEU A 57 6.54 -5.71 -0.15
N ASN A 58 7.26 -6.47 0.67
CA ASN A 58 8.02 -7.64 0.27
C ASN A 58 7.27 -8.96 0.53
N MET A 59 6.08 -8.87 1.13
CA MET A 59 5.28 -10.04 1.46
C MET A 59 4.79 -10.70 0.17
N THR A 60 5.06 -12.01 0.04
CA THR A 60 4.37 -12.82 -0.95
C THR A 60 2.95 -13.06 -0.44
N ILE A 61 1.94 -12.69 -1.23
CA ILE A 61 0.55 -12.94 -0.87
C ILE A 61 0.34 -14.46 -0.87
N PRO A 62 -0.02 -15.07 0.27
CA PRO A 62 -0.28 -16.50 0.31
C PRO A 62 -1.46 -16.88 -0.58
N ASP A 63 -1.41 -18.09 -1.15
CA ASP A 63 -2.47 -18.60 -2.04
C ASP A 63 -3.84 -18.58 -1.37
N TRP A 64 -3.92 -18.77 -0.04
CA TRP A 64 -5.18 -18.73 0.68
C TRP A 64 -5.84 -17.35 0.77
N ILE A 65 -5.09 -16.27 0.56
CA ILE A 65 -5.64 -14.91 0.43
C ILE A 65 -6.15 -14.67 -0.99
N LEU A 66 -5.42 -15.15 -2.00
CA LEU A 66 -5.78 -15.01 -3.41
C LEU A 66 -6.99 -15.88 -3.78
N GLU A 67 -7.06 -17.04 -3.16
CA GLU A 67 -8.04 -18.09 -3.42
C GLU A 67 -8.68 -18.57 -2.10
N PRO A 68 -9.52 -17.75 -1.46
CA PRO A 68 -10.07 -18.05 -0.13
C PRO A 68 -10.90 -19.34 -0.10
N SER A 69 -11.52 -19.69 -1.22
CA SER A 69 -12.42 -20.83 -1.38
C SER A 69 -11.75 -22.10 -1.90
N SER A 70 -10.56 -22.01 -2.49
CA SER A 70 -9.93 -23.12 -3.21
C SER A 70 -9.26 -24.12 -2.26
N ASN A 71 -8.96 -23.67 -1.03
CA ASN A 71 -8.35 -24.47 0.03
C ASN A 71 -9.39 -25.14 0.95
N LEU A 72 -10.67 -24.77 0.80
CA LEU A 72 -11.78 -25.37 1.56
C LEU A 72 -12.08 -26.81 1.13
N GLN A 73 -11.56 -27.27 -0.01
CA GLN A 73 -11.72 -28.67 -0.43
C GLN A 73 -10.78 -29.65 0.31
N THR A 74 -9.74 -29.16 0.98
CA THR A 74 -8.79 -30.00 1.74
C THR A 74 -8.88 -29.82 3.25
N THR A 75 -9.66 -28.85 3.73
CA THR A 75 -10.04 -28.78 5.14
C THR A 75 -11.49 -29.22 5.23
N GLU A 76 -11.72 -30.52 5.01
CA GLU A 76 -12.77 -31.17 5.79
C GLU A 76 -12.51 -30.73 7.23
N LEU A 77 -13.45 -29.95 7.75
CA LEU A 77 -13.48 -29.49 9.12
C LEU A 77 -13.36 -30.73 10.00
N TYR A 78 -12.13 -31.10 10.38
CA TYR A 78 -11.84 -31.90 11.55
C TYR A 78 -12.21 -31.02 12.75
N LEU A 79 -13.49 -30.74 12.89
CA LEU A 79 -14.11 -30.41 14.16
C LEU A 79 -14.18 -31.77 14.86
N PRO A 80 -13.32 -32.07 15.85
CA PRO A 80 -13.59 -33.23 16.68
C PRO A 80 -14.90 -32.88 17.40
N GLU A 81 -15.97 -33.66 17.19
CA GLU A 81 -17.28 -33.56 17.86
C GLU A 81 -17.19 -33.78 19.39
N LYS A 82 -16.10 -33.37 20.04
CA LYS A 82 -15.78 -33.64 21.44
C LYS A 82 -15.95 -32.43 22.36
N LEU A 83 -16.59 -31.36 21.90
CA LEU A 83 -16.88 -30.17 22.74
C LEU A 83 -18.35 -30.02 23.16
N ILE A 84 -19.22 -31.00 22.90
CA ILE A 84 -20.61 -30.97 23.40
C ILE A 84 -20.95 -32.27 24.15
N LYS A 85 -20.16 -32.61 25.18
CA LYS A 85 -20.55 -33.58 26.22
C LYS A 85 -20.03 -33.16 27.59
N LEU A 86 -20.23 -31.90 27.97
CA LEU A 86 -20.00 -31.43 29.34
C LEU A 86 -21.09 -30.43 29.75
N SER A 87 -22.33 -30.91 29.88
CA SER A 87 -23.34 -30.39 30.82
C SER A 87 -24.63 -31.20 30.68
N THR A 88 -24.64 -32.40 31.23
CA THR A 88 -25.86 -33.07 31.72
C THR A 88 -25.44 -34.05 32.81
N ASN A 89 -25.32 -33.52 34.03
CA ASN A 89 -25.74 -34.13 35.30
C ASN A 89 -25.42 -33.18 36.45
#